data_AF-A0A1Q6G132-F1
#
_entry.id   AF-A0A1Q6G132-F1
#
_cell.length_a   1.000
_cell.length_b   1.000
_cell.length_c   1.000
_cell.angle_alpha   90.00
_cell.angle_beta   90.00
_cell.angle_gamma   90.00
#
_symmetry.space_group_name_H-M   'P 1'
#
loop_
_entity.id
_entity.type
_entity.pdbx_description
1 polymer ?
#
loop_
_entity_poly.entity_id
_entity_poly.type
_entity_poly.pdbx_seq_one_letter_code
_entity_poly.pdbx_strand_id
1 'polypeptide(L)'
;MRVFAALVTIPYGIDKIARYDALAVDFFGDPIGIGMEPSLVLTIAAQVGFTVLLIAGLQTRLFAMLLAFHMAVATKYHFFDPFKTKVLPMIFLALYFLVIALGAGRYSADAAIAARRGRFSPVWRPRETTYVIIMAIVTMLAVIVFANLLSGAVSAAALALCLLLTIWCYADARI
;
A
#
# COMPACT_ATOMS: atom_id res chain seq x y z
N MET A 1 3.54 7.41 4.15
CA MET A 1 4.14 6.07 4.00
C MET A 1 3.11 4.95 4.07
N ARG A 2 2.45 4.70 5.22
CA ARG A 2 1.43 3.65 5.37
C ARG A 2 0.34 3.66 4.28
N VAL A 3 -0.37 4.78 4.15
CA VAL A 3 -1.46 4.95 3.16
C VAL A 3 -0.94 4.80 1.73
N PHE A 4 0.22 5.38 1.43
CA PHE A 4 0.86 5.27 0.11
C PHE A 4 1.16 3.82 -0.25
N ALA A 5 1.89 3.09 0.60
CA ALA A 5 2.27 1.71 0.34
C ALA A 5 1.03 0.82 0.12
N ALA A 6 -0.02 1.02 0.91
CA ALA A 6 -1.25 0.26 0.77
C ALA A 6 -2.02 0.59 -0.52
N LEU A 7 -2.20 1.88 -0.87
CA LEU A 7 -2.91 2.29 -2.08
C LEU A 7 -2.24 1.78 -3.36
N VAL A 8 -0.91 1.75 -3.42
CA VAL A 8 -0.19 1.23 -4.59
C VAL A 8 -0.24 -0.31 -4.65
N THR A 9 -0.44 -0.99 -3.51
CA THR A 9 -0.51 -2.45 -3.47
C THR A 9 -1.88 -3.00 -3.90
N ILE A 10 -2.96 -2.28 -3.58
CA ILE A 10 -4.35 -2.72 -3.85
C ILE A 10 -4.60 -3.14 -5.31
N PRO A 11 -4.17 -2.38 -6.35
CA PRO A 11 -4.37 -2.76 -7.74
C PRO A 11 -3.85 -4.15 -8.09
N TYR A 12 -2.72 -4.58 -7.50
CA TYR A 12 -2.18 -5.93 -7.72
C TYR A 12 -3.09 -7.03 -7.19
N GLY A 13 -3.81 -6.76 -6.09
CA GLY A 13 -4.79 -7.68 -5.53
C GLY A 13 -6.08 -7.71 -6.35
N ILE A 14 -6.54 -6.54 -6.83
CA ILE A 14 -7.71 -6.43 -7.70
C ILE A 14 -7.48 -7.19 -9.02
N ASP A 15 -6.30 -7.05 -9.64
CA ASP A 15 -5.95 -7.78 -10.87
C ASP A 15 -6.02 -9.30 -10.66
N LYS A 16 -5.59 -9.80 -9.50
CA LYS A 16 -5.66 -11.24 -9.16
C LYS A 16 -7.07 -11.72 -8.93
N ILE A 17 -7.94 -10.89 -8.36
CA ILE A 17 -9.37 -11.21 -8.24
C ILE A 17 -10.00 -11.29 -9.63
N ALA A 18 -9.71 -10.33 -10.50
CA ALA A 18 -10.25 -10.30 -11.86
C ALA A 18 -9.79 -11.50 -12.71
N ARG A 19 -8.61 -12.04 -12.42
CA ARG A 19 -8.00 -13.18 -13.13
C ARG A 19 -8.02 -14.47 -12.31
N TYR A 20 -8.88 -14.56 -11.30
CA TYR A 20 -8.85 -15.65 -10.32
C TYR A 20 -8.93 -17.02 -10.99
N ASP A 21 -9.90 -17.25 -11.87
CA ASP A 21 -10.10 -18.55 -12.51
C ASP A 21 -8.89 -19.02 -13.32
N ALA A 22 -8.23 -18.08 -14.02
CA ALA A 22 -7.01 -18.37 -14.78
C ALA A 22 -5.81 -18.64 -13.87
N LEU A 23 -5.70 -17.90 -12.77
CA LEU A 23 -4.59 -18.02 -11.83
C LEU A 23 -4.77 -19.21 -10.88
N ALA A 24 -5.98 -19.66 -10.59
CA ALA A 24 -6.22 -20.78 -9.68
C ALA A 24 -5.60 -22.10 -10.20
N VAL A 25 -5.52 -22.25 -11.53
CA VAL A 25 -4.96 -23.43 -12.20
C VAL A 25 -3.45 -23.34 -12.38
N ASP A 26 -2.89 -22.13 -12.52
CA ASP A 26 -1.47 -21.88 -12.79
C ASP A 26 -0.95 -20.68 -11.99
N PHE A 27 -1.05 -20.76 -10.66
CA PHE A 27 -0.50 -19.76 -9.76
C PHE A 27 0.99 -20.01 -9.53
N PHE A 28 1.80 -18.94 -9.41
CA PHE A 28 3.26 -18.90 -9.16
C PHE A 28 3.89 -20.09 -8.39
N GLY A 29 3.92 -21.28 -9.00
CA GLY A 29 4.64 -22.49 -8.57
C GLY A 29 4.46 -22.97 -7.13
N ASP A 30 3.47 -22.47 -6.37
CA ASP A 30 3.27 -22.77 -4.93
C ASP A 30 4.56 -22.63 -4.07
N PRO A 31 5.00 -21.40 -3.75
CA PRO A 31 6.32 -21.15 -3.16
C PRO A 31 6.53 -21.74 -1.76
N ILE A 32 5.43 -22.06 -1.06
CA ILE A 32 5.42 -22.54 0.32
C ILE A 32 4.87 -23.96 0.48
N GLY A 33 4.45 -24.61 -0.63
CA GLY A 33 4.00 -26.00 -0.61
C GLY A 33 2.58 -26.21 -0.05
N ILE A 34 1.69 -25.21 -0.12
CA ILE A 34 0.31 -25.31 0.40
C ILE A 34 -0.74 -25.50 -0.70
N GLY A 35 -0.31 -25.64 -1.95
CA GLY A 35 -1.14 -25.65 -3.15
C GLY A 35 -1.21 -24.28 -3.84
N MET A 36 -1.54 -24.31 -5.14
CA MET A 36 -1.65 -23.13 -6.00
C MET A 36 -2.82 -22.22 -5.60
N GLU A 37 -4.02 -22.79 -5.47
CA GLU A 37 -5.23 -22.04 -5.11
C GLU A 37 -5.15 -21.43 -3.70
N PRO A 38 -4.75 -22.16 -2.63
CA PRO A 38 -4.58 -21.55 -1.31
C PRO A 38 -3.52 -20.44 -1.28
N SER A 39 -2.44 -20.58 -2.06
CA SER A 39 -1.41 -19.55 -2.21
C SER A 39 -1.94 -18.28 -2.91
N LEU A 40 -2.80 -18.45 -3.92
CA LEU A 40 -3.49 -17.34 -4.59
C LEU A 40 -4.45 -16.61 -3.64
N VAL A 41 -5.28 -17.36 -2.90
CA VAL A 41 -6.22 -16.80 -1.93
C VAL A 41 -5.50 -16.02 -0.85
N LEU A 42 -4.41 -16.56 -0.30
CA LEU A 42 -3.59 -15.88 0.70
C LEU A 42 -2.95 -14.60 0.15
N THR A 43 -2.48 -14.65 -1.09
CA THR A 43 -1.92 -13.48 -1.80
C THR A 43 -2.97 -12.38 -1.97
N ILE A 44 -4.20 -12.72 -2.38
CA ILE A 44 -5.31 -11.78 -2.51
C ILE A 44 -5.68 -11.19 -1.14
N ALA A 45 -5.80 -12.04 -0.12
CA ALA A 45 -6.10 -11.61 1.25
C ALA A 45 -5.04 -10.64 1.78
N ALA A 46 -3.76 -10.87 1.48
CA ALA A 46 -2.70 -9.94 1.81
C ALA A 46 -2.83 -8.62 1.04
N GLN A 47 -2.92 -8.67 -0.29
CA GLN A 47 -2.88 -7.47 -1.13
C GLN A 47 -4.13 -6.59 -1.05
N VAL A 48 -5.28 -7.14 -0.65
CA VAL A 48 -6.55 -6.40 -0.52
C VAL A 48 -6.98 -6.29 0.95
N GLY A 49 -7.09 -7.41 1.66
CA GLY A 49 -7.58 -7.42 3.05
C GLY A 49 -6.62 -6.69 3.99
N PHE A 50 -5.35 -7.13 4.06
CA PHE A 50 -4.38 -6.54 4.98
C PHE A 50 -4.01 -5.11 4.60
N THR A 51 -4.03 -4.76 3.32
CA THR A 51 -3.79 -3.38 2.87
C THR A 51 -4.91 -2.44 3.30
N VAL A 52 -6.18 -2.86 3.27
CA VAL A 52 -7.30 -2.05 3.79
C VAL A 52 -7.14 -1.80 5.29
N LEU A 53 -6.79 -2.84 6.07
CA LEU A 53 -6.52 -2.70 7.50
C LEU A 53 -5.31 -1.79 7.77
N LEU A 54 -4.29 -1.88 6.91
CA LEU A 54 -3.14 -1.00 6.94
C LEU A 54 -3.51 0.45 6.60
N ILE A 55 -4.42 0.72 5.66
CA ILE A 55 -4.90 2.08 5.38
C ILE A 55 -5.58 2.67 6.61
N ALA A 56 -6.50 1.92 7.24
CA ALA A 56 -7.15 2.33 8.48
C ALA A 56 -6.15 2.55 9.62
N GLY A 57 -4.99 1.91 9.56
CA GLY A 57 -3.97 1.95 10.61
C GLY A 57 -4.44 1.20 11.86
N LEU A 58 -5.13 0.08 11.66
CA LEU A 58 -5.50 -0.87 12.70
C LEU A 58 -4.42 -1.94 12.81
N GLN A 59 -3.89 -2.20 14.00
CA GLN A 59 -2.76 -3.10 14.27
C GLN A 59 -1.64 -2.96 13.24
N THR A 60 -1.21 -1.72 12.98
CA THR A 60 -0.37 -1.36 11.82
C THR A 60 0.88 -2.22 11.71
N ARG A 61 1.56 -2.49 12.83
CA ARG A 61 2.78 -3.31 12.82
C ARG A 61 2.49 -4.77 12.46
N LEU A 62 1.38 -5.32 12.92
CA LEU A 62 1.00 -6.71 12.62
C LEU A 62 0.72 -6.88 11.12
N PHE A 63 -0.16 -6.06 10.55
CA PHE A 63 -0.48 -6.18 9.12
C PHE A 63 0.69 -5.78 8.21
N ALA A 64 1.52 -4.83 8.63
CA ALA A 64 2.76 -4.53 7.90
C ALA A 64 3.75 -5.71 7.94
N MET A 65 3.85 -6.45 9.05
CA MET A 65 4.65 -7.69 9.12
C MET A 65 4.09 -8.78 8.22
N LEU A 66 2.76 -8.98 8.19
CA LEU A 66 2.13 -9.96 7.30
C LEU A 66 2.34 -9.60 5.82
N LEU A 67 2.23 -8.32 5.47
CA LEU A 67 2.52 -7.82 4.13
C LEU A 67 4.00 -7.92 3.76
N ALA A 68 4.91 -7.65 4.70
CA ALA A 68 6.35 -7.86 4.52
C ALA A 68 6.65 -9.35 4.30
N PHE A 69 6.05 -10.25 5.07
CA PHE A 69 6.18 -11.69 4.87
C PHE A 69 5.71 -12.12 3.47
N HIS A 70 4.53 -11.63 3.04
CA HIS A 70 4.03 -11.86 1.68
C HIS A 70 5.04 -11.43 0.61
N MET A 71 5.61 -10.23 0.73
CA MET A 71 6.61 -9.74 -0.22
C MET A 71 7.94 -10.50 -0.13
N ALA A 72 8.34 -10.98 1.05
CA ALA A 72 9.53 -11.81 1.22
C ALA A 72 9.39 -13.16 0.51
N VAL A 73 8.22 -13.80 0.60
CA VAL A 73 7.90 -15.02 -0.16
C VAL A 73 7.98 -14.75 -1.66
N ALA A 74 7.39 -13.65 -2.13
CA ALA A 74 7.47 -13.25 -3.54
C ALA A 74 8.91 -12.98 -4.01
N THR A 75 9.73 -12.30 -3.20
CA THR A 75 11.16 -12.10 -3.49
C THR A 75 11.93 -13.42 -3.53
N LYS A 76 11.61 -14.37 -2.63
CA LYS A 76 12.24 -15.69 -2.62
C LYS A 76 11.88 -16.50 -3.87
N TYR A 77 10.63 -16.45 -4.30
CA TYR A 77 10.17 -17.09 -5.53
C TYR A 77 10.93 -16.56 -6.76
N HIS A 78 11.05 -15.24 -6.89
CA HIS A 78 11.75 -14.59 -7.99
C HIS A 78 13.28 -14.47 -7.79
N PHE A 79 13.90 -15.21 -6.86
CA PHE A 79 15.29 -14.97 -6.49
C PHE A 79 16.27 -15.12 -7.66
N PHE A 80 16.06 -16.14 -8.50
CA PHE A 80 16.87 -16.45 -9.68
C PHE A 80 16.40 -15.74 -10.96
N ASP A 81 15.27 -15.01 -10.89
CA ASP A 81 14.77 -14.25 -12.02
C ASP A 81 15.62 -12.99 -12.30
N PRO A 82 15.51 -12.41 -13.51
CA PRO A 82 16.09 -11.13 -13.83
C PRO A 82 15.71 -10.04 -12.82
N PHE A 83 16.62 -9.10 -12.58
CA PHE A 83 16.43 -8.05 -11.57
C PHE A 83 15.10 -7.28 -11.73
N LYS A 84 14.68 -7.03 -12.97
CA LYS A 84 13.40 -6.36 -13.29
C LYS A 84 12.16 -7.04 -12.71
N THR A 85 12.20 -8.37 -12.49
CA THR A 85 11.06 -9.12 -11.95
C THR A 85 11.04 -9.08 -10.42
N LYS A 86 12.21 -9.23 -9.78
CA LYS A 86 12.32 -9.24 -8.31
C LYS A 86 12.41 -7.88 -7.65
N VAL A 87 12.70 -6.81 -8.41
CA VAL A 87 12.78 -5.44 -7.85
C VAL A 87 11.46 -4.98 -7.23
N LEU A 88 10.33 -5.37 -7.84
CA LEU A 88 9.00 -4.98 -7.36
C LEU A 88 8.71 -5.50 -5.94
N PRO A 89 8.75 -6.82 -5.66
CA PRO A 89 8.53 -7.32 -4.31
C PRO A 89 9.61 -6.83 -3.33
N MET A 90 10.85 -6.60 -3.76
CA MET A 90 11.90 -6.02 -2.91
C MET A 90 11.60 -4.59 -2.46
N ILE A 91 11.09 -3.73 -3.36
CA ILE A 91 10.73 -2.35 -3.02
C ILE A 91 9.57 -2.35 -2.02
N PHE A 92 8.53 -3.15 -2.25
CA PHE A 92 7.41 -3.25 -1.31
C PHE A 92 7.83 -3.84 0.04
N LEU A 93 8.71 -4.83 0.04
CA LEU A 93 9.31 -5.37 1.27
C LEU A 93 10.01 -4.28 2.08
N ALA A 94 10.86 -3.47 1.43
CA ALA A 94 11.53 -2.35 2.07
C ALA A 94 10.54 -1.29 2.59
N LEU A 95 9.51 -0.95 1.82
CA LEU A 95 8.45 -0.04 2.25
C LEU A 95 7.72 -0.54 3.49
N TYR A 96 7.40 -1.83 3.58
CA TYR A 96 6.74 -2.39 4.76
C TYR A 96 7.67 -2.45 5.97
N PHE A 97 8.98 -2.69 5.81
CA PHE A 97 9.93 -2.53 6.92
C PHE A 97 9.96 -1.11 7.47
N LEU A 98 9.90 -0.09 6.60
CA LEU A 98 9.77 1.30 7.06
C LEU A 98 8.46 1.54 7.82
N VAL A 99 7.34 0.95 7.37
CA VAL A 99 6.06 1.05 8.09
C VAL A 99 6.13 0.35 9.45
N ILE A 100 6.81 -0.80 9.56
CA ILE A 100 7.02 -1.51 10.84
C ILE A 100 7.82 -0.65 11.81
N ALA A 101 8.93 -0.06 11.33
CA ALA A 101 9.82 0.77 12.13
C ALA A 101 9.13 2.07 12.61
N LEU A 102 8.47 2.78 11.69
CA LEU A 102 7.80 4.06 11.98
C LEU A 102 6.46 3.89 12.72
N GLY A 103 5.79 2.75 12.53
CA GLY A 103 4.50 2.43 13.15
C GLY A 103 3.31 3.15 12.53
N ALA A 104 2.21 3.20 13.29
CA ALA A 104 0.90 3.66 12.83
C ALA A 104 0.82 5.18 12.57
N GLY A 105 1.56 5.98 13.34
CA GLY A 105 1.46 7.43 13.33
C GLY A 105 0.16 7.96 13.97
N ARG A 106 0.07 9.28 14.16
CA ARG A 106 -1.05 9.97 14.83
C ARG A 106 -2.40 9.86 14.10
N TYR A 107 -2.37 9.72 12.79
CA TYR A 107 -3.54 9.57 11.92
C TYR A 107 -3.81 8.09 11.65
N SER A 108 -4.20 7.35 12.70
CA SER A 108 -4.46 5.91 12.63
C SER A 108 -5.55 5.48 13.62
N ALA A 109 -6.22 4.37 13.33
CA ALA A 109 -7.14 3.73 14.28
C ALA A 109 -6.43 3.31 15.57
N ASP A 110 -5.18 2.83 15.48
CA ASP A 110 -4.35 2.50 16.64
C ASP A 110 -4.18 3.70 17.59
N ALA A 111 -3.89 4.89 17.04
CA ALA A 111 -3.77 6.12 17.83
C ALA A 111 -5.12 6.54 18.45
N ALA A 112 -6.22 6.40 17.72
CA ALA A 112 -7.57 6.69 18.24
C ALA A 112 -7.98 5.73 19.37
N ILE A 113 -7.63 4.44 19.27
CA ILE A 113 -7.88 3.45 20.33
C ILE A 113 -7.02 3.72 21.56
N ALA A 114 -5.73 4.04 21.37
CA ALA A 114 -4.84 4.43 22.46
C ALA A 114 -5.35 5.69 23.19
N ALA A 115 -5.96 6.61 22.44
CA ALA A 115 -6.59 7.81 22.98
C ALA A 115 -7.74 7.52 23.94
N ARG A 116 -8.68 6.70 23.48
CA ARG A 116 -9.85 6.28 24.28
C ARG A 116 -9.45 5.56 25.56
N ARG A 117 -8.28 4.92 25.57
CA ARG A 117 -7.72 4.23 26.75
C ARG A 117 -6.93 5.15 27.68
N GLY A 118 -6.89 6.46 27.43
CA GLY A 118 -6.13 7.43 28.23
C GLY A 118 -4.61 7.27 28.14
N ARG A 119 -4.11 6.45 27.21
CA ARG A 119 -2.67 6.18 27.03
C ARG A 119 -1.99 7.19 26.11
N PHE A 120 -2.77 7.99 25.41
CA PHE A 120 -2.31 8.94 24.41
C PHE A 120 -3.35 10.05 24.24
N SER A 121 -2.93 11.25 23.84
CA SER A 121 -3.86 12.31 23.40
C SER A 121 -3.51 12.65 21.95
N PRO A 122 -4.21 12.08 20.94
CA PRO A 122 -3.94 12.38 19.56
C PRO A 122 -4.36 13.83 19.32
N VAL A 123 -3.37 14.71 19.14
CA VAL A 123 -3.63 16.09 18.73
C VAL A 123 -3.79 16.09 17.22
N TRP A 124 -5.03 15.93 16.75
CA TRP A 124 -5.37 16.09 15.34
C TRP A 124 -5.30 17.57 15.00
N ARG A 125 -4.22 17.99 14.33
CA ARG A 125 -4.10 19.37 13.87
C ARG A 125 -4.82 19.49 12.52
N PRO A 126 -5.80 20.39 12.37
CA PRO A 126 -6.60 20.50 11.14
C PRO A 126 -5.76 20.62 9.87
N ARG A 127 -4.74 21.50 9.87
CA ARG A 127 -3.84 21.69 8.71
C ARG A 127 -3.09 20.42 8.30
N GLU A 128 -2.51 19.73 9.27
CA GLU A 128 -1.79 18.48 9.01
C GLU A 128 -2.73 17.37 8.52
N THR A 129 -3.97 17.31 9.02
CA THR A 129 -4.99 16.39 8.53
C THR A 129 -5.32 16.68 7.06
N THR A 130 -5.45 17.96 6.69
CA THR A 130 -5.65 18.39 5.30
C THR A 130 -4.52 17.89 4.39
N TYR A 131 -3.26 18.04 4.79
CA TYR A 131 -2.13 17.54 4.00
C TYR A 131 -2.17 16.02 3.82
N VAL A 132 -2.51 15.27 4.88
CA VAL A 132 -2.62 13.80 4.81
C VAL A 132 -3.71 13.38 3.83
N ILE A 133 -4.87 14.05 3.84
CA ILE A 133 -5.98 13.77 2.92
C ILE A 133 -5.57 14.09 1.48
N ILE A 134 -4.98 15.26 1.24
CA ILE A 134 -4.54 15.65 -0.11
C ILE A 134 -3.50 14.67 -0.64
N MET A 135 -2.51 14.27 0.17
CA MET A 135 -1.50 13.30 -0.25
C MET A 135 -2.09 11.91 -0.56
N ALA A 136 -3.15 11.50 0.16
CA ALA A 136 -3.86 10.28 -0.16
C ALA A 136 -4.60 10.38 -1.50
N ILE A 137 -5.26 11.52 -1.77
CA ILE A 137 -5.94 11.79 -3.04
C ILE A 137 -4.92 11.83 -4.19
N VAL A 138 -3.80 12.54 -4.01
CA VAL A 138 -2.70 12.59 -4.98
C VAL A 138 -2.18 11.19 -5.31
N THR A 139 -1.98 10.36 -4.28
CA THR A 139 -1.55 8.97 -4.48
C THR A 139 -2.59 8.17 -5.26
N MET A 140 -3.87 8.29 -4.91
CA MET A 140 -4.96 7.59 -5.58
C MET A 140 -5.08 8.01 -7.05
N LEU A 141 -5.00 9.32 -7.34
CA LEU A 141 -5.03 9.85 -8.69
C LEU A 141 -3.82 9.37 -9.50
N ALA A 142 -2.63 9.35 -8.90
CA ALA A 142 -1.44 8.80 -9.54
C ALA A 142 -1.62 7.31 -9.88
N VAL A 143 -2.18 6.51 -8.96
CA VAL A 143 -2.49 5.09 -9.21
C VAL A 143 -3.46 4.94 -10.39
N ILE A 144 -4.52 5.76 -10.47
CA ILE A 144 -5.48 5.75 -11.57
C ILE A 144 -4.79 6.06 -12.91
N VAL A 145 -3.92 7.08 -12.93
CA VAL A 145 -3.16 7.44 -14.12
C VAL A 145 -2.25 6.30 -14.55
N PHE A 146 -1.45 5.76 -13.63
CA PHE A 146 -0.46 4.71 -13.94
C PHE A 146 -1.07 3.35 -14.24
N ALA A 147 -2.30 3.09 -13.79
CA ALA A 147 -3.08 1.93 -14.20
C ALA A 147 -3.75 2.12 -15.58
N ASN A 148 -3.38 3.18 -16.33
CA ASN A 148 -3.86 3.47 -17.68
C ASN A 148 -5.38 3.64 -17.79
N LEU A 149 -6.06 3.99 -16.69
CA LEU A 149 -7.51 4.30 -16.72
C LEU A 149 -7.78 5.68 -17.32
N LEU A 150 -6.76 6.53 -17.40
CA LEU A 150 -6.79 7.84 -18.04
C LEU A 150 -5.76 7.85 -19.18
N SER A 151 -6.08 8.51 -20.29
CA SER A 151 -5.21 8.58 -21.46
C SER A 151 -5.10 10.00 -22.03
N GLY A 152 -4.08 10.21 -22.87
CA GLY A 152 -3.87 11.46 -23.59
C GLY A 152 -3.63 12.68 -22.70
N ALA A 153 -4.21 13.82 -23.06
CA ALA A 153 -4.04 15.08 -22.33
C ALA A 153 -4.58 15.03 -20.89
N VAL A 154 -5.55 14.15 -20.61
CA VAL A 154 -6.19 14.04 -19.29
C VAL A 154 -5.22 13.47 -18.26
N SER A 155 -4.40 12.48 -18.62
CA SER A 155 -3.40 11.92 -17.71
C SER A 155 -2.29 12.94 -17.40
N ALA A 156 -1.85 13.72 -18.39
CA ALA A 156 -0.87 14.78 -18.20
C ALA A 156 -1.40 15.88 -17.26
N ALA A 157 -2.65 16.31 -17.45
CA ALA A 157 -3.30 17.30 -16.57
C ALA A 157 -3.46 16.77 -15.14
N ALA A 158 -3.82 15.49 -14.98
CA ALA A 158 -3.95 14.85 -13.67
C ALA A 158 -2.60 14.78 -12.93
N LEU A 159 -1.50 14.42 -13.62
CA LEU A 159 -0.17 14.40 -13.03
C LEU A 159 0.34 15.81 -12.69
N ALA A 160 0.05 16.80 -13.53
CA ALA A 160 0.36 18.20 -13.23
C ALA A 160 -0.37 18.67 -11.96
N LEU A 161 -1.66 18.33 -11.82
CA LEU A 161 -2.43 18.60 -10.61
C LEU A 161 -1.84 17.90 -9.38
N CYS A 162 -1.47 16.63 -9.49
CA CYS A 162 -0.79 15.89 -8.42
C CYS A 162 0.49 16.60 -7.96
N LEU A 163 1.31 17.07 -8.90
CA LEU A 163 2.55 17.78 -8.61
C LEU A 163 2.27 19.12 -7.93
N LEU A 164 1.34 19.92 -8.45
CA LEU A 164 0.97 21.21 -7.88
C LEU A 164 0.43 21.08 -6.45
N LEU A 165 -0.45 20.11 -6.19
CA LEU A 165 -0.97 19.84 -4.85
C LEU A 165 0.13 19.39 -3.88
N THR A 166 1.09 18.62 -4.38
CA THR A 166 2.26 18.18 -3.58
C THR A 166 3.15 19.36 -3.21
N ILE A 167 3.47 20.22 -4.18
CA ILE A 167 4.26 21.44 -3.98
C ILE A 167 3.55 22.38 -3.00
N TRP A 168 2.23 22.57 -3.17
CA TRP A 168 1.44 23.42 -2.28
C TRP A 168 1.47 22.92 -0.84
N CYS A 169 1.20 21.64 -0.60
CA CYS A 169 1.28 21.05 0.75
C CYS A 169 2.68 21.21 1.36
N TYR A 170 3.73 21.06 0.54
CA TYR A 170 5.10 21.22 1.00
C TYR A 170 5.45 22.66 1.36
N ALA A 171 5.01 23.63 0.56
CA ALA A 171 5.22 25.05 0.81
C ALA A 171 4.47 25.54 2.06
N ASP A 172 3.19 25.18 2.20
CA ASP A 172 2.36 25.56 3.35
C ASP A 172 2.83 24.88 4.65
N ALA A 173 3.40 23.67 4.58
CA ALA A 173 3.95 22.99 5.75
C ALA A 173 5.26 23.61 6.28
N ARG A 174 5.93 24.50 5.53
CA ARG A 174 7.14 25.21 5.97
C ARG A 174 6.86 26.54 6.68
N ILE A 175 5.64 27.07 6.58
CA ILE A 175 5.21 28.36 7.16
C ILE A 175 4.51 28.10 8.49
#